data_AF-A0A519TRK3-F1
#
_entry.id   AF-A0A519TRK3-F1
#
_cell.length_a   1.000
_cell.length_b   1.000
_cell.length_c   1.000
_cell.angle_alpha   90.00
_cell.angle_beta   90.00
_cell.angle_gamma   90.00
#
_symmetry.space_group_name_H-M   'P 1'
#
loop_
_entity.id
_entity.type
_entity.pdbx_description
1 polymer ?
#
loop_
_entity_poly.entity_id
_entity_poly.type
_entity_poly.pdbx_seq_one_letter_code
_entity_poly.pdbx_strand_id
1 'polypeptide(L)'
;MKSYRHLFFDLDHTLWDFEANAHETLRQLYQDYDLGRHGTFSFEQFNSRYSEVNHALWRLYQANKVTQKQLRETRFLRTLTKLGVAEADIPADISARFT
;
A
#
# COMPACT_ATOMS: atom_id res chain seq x y z
N MET A 1 3.76 -14.55 42.23
CA MET A 1 3.68 -14.20 40.79
C MET A 1 4.40 -12.88 40.57
N LYS A 2 5.25 -12.77 39.55
CA LYS A 2 5.81 -11.45 39.17
C LYS A 2 4.72 -10.66 38.44
N SER A 3 4.41 -9.47 38.95
CA SER A 3 3.48 -8.55 38.30
C SER A 3 4.26 -7.74 37.26
N TYR A 4 3.81 -7.76 36.01
CA TYR A 4 4.38 -6.93 34.95
C TYR A 4 3.96 -5.48 35.16
N ARG A 5 4.94 -4.56 35.18
CA ARG A 5 4.67 -3.11 35.35
C ARG A 5 4.47 -2.37 34.03
N HIS A 6 4.99 -2.91 32.94
CA HIS A 6 4.92 -2.31 31.60
C HIS A 6 4.64 -3.41 30.58
N LEU A 7 3.70 -3.14 29.69
CA LEU A 7 3.35 -3.99 28.55
C LEU A 7 3.59 -3.17 27.28
N PHE A 8 4.34 -3.73 26.35
CA PHE A 8 4.57 -3.15 25.04
C PHE A 8 3.80 -4.00 24.03
N PHE A 9 2.87 -3.37 23.31
CA PHE A 9 2.12 -3.99 22.23
C PHE A 9 2.57 -3.39 20.91
N ASP A 10 2.74 -4.25 19.92
CA ASP A 10 2.77 -3.80 18.54
C ASP A 10 1.36 -3.38 18.09
N LEU A 11 1.26 -2.52 17.08
CA LEU A 11 -0.04 -2.04 16.59
C LEU A 11 -0.54 -2.93 15.47
N ASP A 12 0.22 -3.01 14.38
CA ASP A 12 -0.13 -3.76 13.18
C ASP A 12 -0.07 -5.28 13.45
N HIS A 13 -1.07 -6.02 13.01
CA HIS A 13 -1.20 -7.47 13.23
C HIS A 13 -1.26 -7.94 14.69
N THR A 14 -1.37 -7.01 15.65
CA THR A 14 -1.52 -7.31 17.09
C THR A 14 -2.77 -6.67 17.67
N LEU A 15 -3.00 -5.37 17.45
CA LEU A 15 -4.20 -4.65 17.89
C LEU A 15 -5.05 -4.14 16.72
N TRP A 16 -4.45 -4.04 15.53
CA TRP A 16 -5.07 -3.48 14.33
C TRP A 16 -4.88 -4.42 13.14
N ASP A 17 -5.98 -4.74 12.46
CA ASP A 17 -5.94 -5.49 11.21
C ASP A 17 -5.63 -4.55 10.05
N PHE A 18 -4.34 -4.30 9.85
CA PHE A 18 -3.86 -3.45 8.77
C PHE A 18 -4.19 -4.01 7.38
N GLU A 19 -4.17 -5.34 7.22
CA GLU A 19 -4.41 -5.99 5.93
C GLU A 19 -5.84 -5.80 5.45
N ALA A 20 -6.83 -6.05 6.32
CA ALA A 20 -8.23 -5.88 5.96
C ALA A 20 -8.55 -4.42 5.61
N ASN A 21 -8.03 -3.47 6.40
CA ASN A 21 -8.25 -2.04 6.15
C ASN A 21 -7.57 -1.57 4.86
N ALA A 22 -6.31 -1.97 4.64
CA ALA A 22 -5.60 -1.67 3.40
C ALA A 22 -6.35 -2.22 2.18
N HIS A 23 -6.87 -3.44 2.27
CA HIS A 23 -7.62 -4.08 1.19
C HIS A 23 -8.89 -3.30 0.83
N GLU A 24 -9.70 -2.91 1.81
CA GLU A 24 -10.92 -2.12 1.55
C GLU A 24 -10.58 -0.73 1.00
N THR A 25 -9.56 -0.05 1.52
CA THR A 25 -9.10 1.24 0.97
C THR A 25 -8.60 1.09 -0.47
N LEU A 26 -7.84 0.04 -0.78
CA LEU A 26 -7.39 -0.24 -2.15
C LEU A 26 -8.58 -0.50 -3.08
N ARG A 27 -9.61 -1.20 -2.61
CA ARG A 27 -10.82 -1.44 -3.39
C ARG A 27 -11.55 -0.14 -3.69
N GLN A 28 -11.70 0.71 -2.68
CA GLN A 28 -12.30 2.03 -2.86
C GLN A 28 -11.51 2.88 -3.85
N LEU A 29 -10.18 2.95 -3.73
CA LEU A 29 -9.35 3.69 -4.69
C LEU A 29 -9.45 3.13 -6.11
N TYR A 30 -9.51 1.80 -6.26
CA TYR A 30 -9.69 1.17 -7.56
C TYR A 30 -10.99 1.62 -8.24
N GLN A 31 -12.07 1.75 -7.47
CA GLN A 31 -13.38 2.20 -7.94
C GLN A 31 -13.41 3.72 -8.18
N ASP A 32 -12.96 4.51 -7.21
CA ASP A 32 -13.00 5.98 -7.25
C ASP A 32 -12.21 6.56 -8.43
N TYR A 33 -11.10 5.93 -8.80
CA TYR A 33 -10.28 6.34 -9.94
C TYR A 33 -10.57 5.56 -11.22
N ASP A 34 -11.58 4.69 -11.21
CA ASP A 34 -11.97 3.85 -12.33
C ASP A 34 -10.77 3.12 -12.95
N LEU A 35 -9.91 2.52 -12.11
CA LEU A 35 -8.66 1.91 -12.57
C LEU A 35 -8.92 0.70 -13.49
N GLY A 36 -10.11 0.11 -13.41
CA GLY A 36 -10.55 -0.95 -14.31
C GLY A 36 -10.66 -0.53 -15.78
N ARG A 37 -10.81 0.78 -16.08
CA ARG A 37 -10.89 1.31 -17.45
C ARG A 37 -9.68 1.00 -18.31
N HIS A 38 -8.53 0.74 -17.68
CA HIS A 38 -7.31 0.38 -18.39
C HIS A 38 -7.40 -1.01 -19.04
N GLY A 39 -8.30 -1.88 -18.56
CA GLY A 39 -8.57 -3.19 -19.15
C GLY A 39 -7.41 -4.19 -19.06
N THR A 40 -6.30 -3.82 -18.41
CA THR A 40 -5.07 -4.63 -18.31
C THR A 40 -4.99 -5.46 -17.02
N PHE A 41 -5.82 -5.17 -16.02
CA PHE A 41 -5.81 -5.87 -14.73
C PHE A 41 -7.17 -5.81 -14.02
N SER A 42 -7.41 -6.80 -13.16
CA SER A 42 -8.51 -6.79 -12.19
C SER A 42 -8.09 -6.15 -10.85
N PHE A 43 -9.07 -5.88 -9.99
CA PHE A 43 -8.79 -5.44 -8.61
C PHE A 43 -7.87 -6.42 -7.87
N GLU A 44 -8.08 -7.74 -8.00
CA GLU A 44 -7.25 -8.75 -7.34
C GLU A 44 -5.78 -8.68 -7.79
N GLN A 45 -5.55 -8.46 -9.09
CA GLN A 45 -4.20 -8.28 -9.64
C GLN A 45 -3.58 -6.96 -9.16
N PHE A 46 -4.38 -5.90 -9.04
CA PHE A 46 -3.93 -4.63 -8.46
C PHE A 46 -3.53 -4.78 -6.99
N ASN A 47 -4.38 -5.38 -6.17
CA ASN A 47 -4.14 -5.60 -4.75
C ASN A 47 -2.89 -6.48 -4.52
N SER A 48 -2.79 -7.60 -5.25
CA SER A 48 -1.63 -8.49 -5.18
C SER A 48 -0.34 -7.75 -5.57
N ARG A 49 -0.34 -7.02 -6.69
CA ARG A 49 0.84 -6.27 -7.13
C ARG A 49 1.21 -5.14 -6.16
N TYR A 50 0.22 -4.45 -5.61
CA TYR A 50 0.43 -3.41 -4.62
C TYR A 50 1.11 -3.98 -3.38
N SER A 51 0.61 -5.10 -2.86
CA SER A 51 1.19 -5.76 -1.68
C SER A 51 2.67 -6.12 -1.90
N GLU A 52 3.00 -6.74 -3.03
CA GLU A 52 4.39 -7.07 -3.38
C GLU A 52 5.31 -5.83 -3.43
N VAL A 53 4.86 -4.76 -4.09
CA VAL A 53 5.61 -3.50 -4.21
C VAL A 53 5.77 -2.82 -2.85
N ASN A 54 4.70 -2.79 -2.06
CA ASN A 54 4.68 -2.19 -0.73
C ASN A 54 5.66 -2.93 0.22
N HIS A 55 5.60 -4.27 0.27
CA HIS A 55 6.56 -5.07 1.05
C HIS A 55 8.00 -4.86 0.60
N ALA A 56 8.26 -4.78 -0.70
CA ALA A 56 9.61 -4.51 -1.21
C ALA A 56 10.13 -3.13 -0.78
N LEU A 57 9.28 -2.09 -0.84
CA LEU A 57 9.65 -0.74 -0.39
C LEU A 57 9.83 -0.67 1.12
N TRP A 58 9.03 -1.38 1.91
CA TRP A 58 9.21 -1.47 3.36
C TRP A 58 10.55 -2.09 3.74
N ARG A 59 11.00 -3.15 3.05
CA ARG A 59 12.35 -3.71 3.24
C ARG A 59 13.45 -2.68 2.94
N LEU A 60 13.28 -1.87 1.89
CA LEU A 60 14.23 -0.79 1.58
C LEU A 60 14.21 0.32 2.63
N TYR A 61 13.04 0.65 3.16
CA TYR A 61 12.88 1.64 4.23
C TYR A 61 13.56 1.16 5.52
N GLN A 62 13.33 -0.08 5.93
CA GLN A 62 13.99 -0.71 7.09
C GLN A 62 15.52 -0.76 6.92
N ALA A 63 16.01 -0.90 5.69
CA ALA A 63 17.43 -0.84 5.36
C ALA A 63 17.98 0.60 5.18
N ASN A 64 17.21 1.64 5.51
CA ASN A 64 17.54 3.06 5.34
C ASN A 64 17.92 3.45 3.89
N LYS A 65 17.40 2.73 2.89
CA LYS A 65 17.68 2.98 1.45
C LYS A 65 16.67 3.93 0.82
N VAL A 66 15.49 4.06 1.40
CA VAL A 66 14.46 5.02 0.99
C VAL A 66 13.88 5.67 2.24
N THR A 67 13.41 6.90 2.11
CA THR A 67 12.67 7.60 3.16
C THR A 67 11.20 7.15 3.19
N GLN A 68 10.52 7.41 4.29
CA GLN A 68 9.08 7.15 4.40
C GLN A 68 8.28 7.91 3.34
N LYS A 69 8.69 9.15 3.01
CA LYS A 69 8.09 9.96 1.95
C LYS A 69 8.23 9.27 0.59
N GLN A 70 9.44 8.83 0.25
CA GLN A 70 9.70 8.10 -1.00
C GLN A 70 8.90 6.79 -1.08
N LEU A 71 8.79 6.02 0.01
CA LEU A 71 7.97 4.82 0.05
C LEU A 71 6.51 5.13 -0.33
N ARG A 72 5.91 6.15 0.31
CA ARG A 72 4.51 6.52 0.06
C ARG A 72 4.26 7.02 -1.36
N GLU A 73 5.17 7.84 -1.89
CA GLU A 73 5.06 8.39 -3.24
C GLU A 73 5.28 7.33 -4.33
N THR A 74 6.14 6.35 -4.05
CA THR A 74 6.59 5.39 -5.07
C THR A 74 5.69 4.16 -5.18
N ARG A 75 4.99 3.76 -4.10
CA ARG A 75 4.25 2.48 -4.06
C ARG A 75 3.13 2.37 -5.09
N PHE A 76 2.36 3.43 -5.32
CA PHE A 76 1.28 3.40 -6.32
C PHE A 76 1.82 3.54 -7.73
N LEU A 77 2.77 4.46 -7.93
CA LEU A 77 3.48 4.64 -9.21
C LEU A 77 4.03 3.30 -9.71
N ARG A 78 4.87 2.63 -8.90
CA ARG A 78 5.47 1.34 -9.27
C ARG A 78 4.43 0.24 -9.49
N THR A 79 3.37 0.21 -8.69
CA THR A 79 2.30 -0.78 -8.83
C THR A 79 1.60 -0.64 -10.17
N LEU A 80 1.13 0.57 -10.50
CA LEU A 80 0.32 0.82 -11.69
C LEU A 80 1.14 0.75 -12.97
N THR A 81 2.38 1.25 -12.97
CA THR A 81 3.29 1.09 -14.12
C THR A 81 3.59 -0.38 -14.40
N LYS A 82 3.77 -1.21 -13.37
CA LYS A 82 3.95 -2.67 -13.54
C LYS A 82 2.71 -3.39 -14.08
N LEU A 83 1.53 -2.78 -13.94
CA LEU A 83 0.26 -3.27 -14.47
C LEU A 83 -0.07 -2.66 -15.85
N GLY A 84 0.85 -1.90 -16.43
CA GLY A 84 0.73 -1.34 -17.78
C GLY A 84 0.04 0.02 -17.85
N VAL A 85 -0.20 0.69 -16.73
CA VAL A 85 -0.73 2.06 -16.71
C VAL A 85 0.40 3.04 -17.03
N ALA A 86 0.20 3.93 -18.00
CA ALA A 86 1.15 4.99 -18.30
C ALA A 86 1.23 5.96 -17.12
N GLU A 87 2.43 6.49 -16.81
CA GLU A 87 2.61 7.39 -15.66
C GLU A 87 1.71 8.64 -15.73
N ALA A 88 1.41 9.12 -16.94
CA ALA A 88 0.52 10.25 -17.17
C ALA A 88 -0.94 9.98 -16.77
N ASP A 89 -1.35 8.71 -16.73
CA ASP A 89 -2.72 8.30 -16.38
C ASP A 89 -2.86 7.95 -14.89
N ILE A 90 -1.76 7.97 -14.13
CA ILE A 90 -1.76 7.67 -12.69
C ILE A 90 -2.26 8.91 -11.93
N PRO A 91 -3.33 8.79 -11.12
CA PRO A 91 -3.84 9.92 -10.36
C PRO A 91 -2.78 10.44 -9.37
N ALA A 92 -2.47 11.73 -9.44
CA ALA A 92 -1.38 12.33 -8.67
C ALA A 92 -1.64 12.30 -7.14
N ASP A 93 -2.91 12.26 -6.72
CA ASP A 93 -3.34 12.28 -5.33
C ASP A 93 -3.63 10.89 -4.75
N ILE A 94 -3.53 9.82 -5.53
CA ILE A 94 -3.85 8.45 -5.07
C ILE A 94 -3.06 8.05 -3.82
N SER A 95 -1.78 8.45 -3.76
CA SER A 95 -0.91 8.18 -2.62
C SER A 95 -1.34 8.91 -1.35
N ALA A 96 -1.94 10.10 -1.51
CA ALA A 96 -2.44 10.92 -0.41
C ALA A 96 -3.82 10.45 0.08
N ARG A 97 -4.62 9.84 -0.80
CA ARG A 97 -5.93 9.26 -0.45
C ARG A 97 -5.85 7.88 0.22
N PHE A 98 -4.68 7.23 0.18
CA PHE A 98 -4.44 6.01 0.96
C PHE A 98 -3.98 6.37 2.38
N THR A 99 -4.95 6.50 3.29
CA THR A 99 -4.77 6.82 4.72
C THR A 99 -5.13 5.64 5.61
#